data_AF-A0AAW7ZIN4-F1
#
_entry.id   AF-A0AAW7ZIN4-F1
#
_cell.length_a   1.000
_cell.length_b   1.000
_cell.length_c   1.000
_cell.angle_alpha   90.00
_cell.angle_beta   90.00
_cell.angle_gamma   90.00
#
_symmetry.space_group_name_H-M   'P 1'
#
loop_
_entity.id
_entity.type
_entity.pdbx_description
1 polymer ?
#
loop_
_entity_poly.entity_id
_entity_poly.type
_entity_poly.pdbx_seq_one_letter_code
_entity_poly.pdbx_strand_id
1 'polypeptide(L)'
;MNANPVEFNARQESSKAPASEQLNNLEQRLDSLQSDWLSNLNSLLDDPFINLGLLKPNQAQLIRDFIQDGQLPEPLDSTFIQAVNQVLAGLEELRINSIELINALGKGLPQSRDEVAERFNRLLDKLCQGKDINKVRIIID
;
A
#
# COMPACT_ATOMS: atom_id res chain seq x y z
N MET A 1 6.83 -55.46 38.71
CA MET A 1 6.59 -54.46 37.65
C MET A 1 5.20 -53.92 37.86
N ASN A 2 5.06 -52.72 38.44
CA ASN A 2 3.76 -52.09 38.68
C ASN A 2 3.28 -51.44 37.38
N ALA A 3 2.24 -52.01 36.77
CA ALA A 3 1.47 -51.34 35.74
C ALA A 3 0.54 -50.34 36.44
N ASN A 4 0.85 -49.06 36.35
CA ASN A 4 -0.07 -48.01 36.77
C ASN A 4 -1.24 -47.98 35.77
N PRO A 5 -2.49 -48.22 36.19
CA PRO A 5 -3.63 -48.05 35.30
C PRO A 5 -3.74 -46.55 35.00
N VAL A 6 -3.73 -46.19 33.73
CA VAL A 6 -4.08 -44.82 33.32
C VAL A 6 -5.54 -44.61 33.71
N GLU A 7 -5.79 -43.90 34.81
CA GLU A 7 -7.13 -43.51 35.24
C GLU A 7 -7.74 -42.62 34.14
N PHE A 8 -8.66 -43.20 33.36
CA PHE A 8 -9.56 -42.43 32.50
C PHE A 8 -10.51 -41.64 33.39
N ASN A 9 -10.20 -40.36 33.59
CA ASN A 9 -11.02 -39.46 34.37
C ASN A 9 -12.04 -38.76 33.44
N ALA A 10 -13.21 -39.39 33.25
CA ALA A 10 -14.26 -38.91 32.34
C ALA A 10 -14.74 -37.47 32.64
N ARG A 11 -14.53 -36.98 33.88
CA ARG A 11 -14.83 -35.60 34.27
C ARG A 11 -13.84 -34.56 33.71
N GLN A 12 -12.62 -34.98 33.34
CA GLN A 12 -11.59 -34.10 32.78
C GLN A 12 -11.65 -34.05 31.24
N GLU A 13 -12.02 -35.15 30.58
CA GLU A 13 -12.20 -35.18 29.11
C GLU A 13 -13.45 -34.42 28.65
N SER A 14 -14.50 -34.33 29.48
CA SER A 14 -15.73 -33.58 29.19
C SER A 14 -15.58 -32.04 29.17
N SER A 15 -14.36 -31.51 29.32
CA SER A 15 -14.11 -30.07 29.45
C SER A 15 -13.76 -29.35 28.14
N LYS A 16 -13.58 -30.08 27.03
CA LYS A 16 -13.38 -29.46 25.71
C LYS A 16 -14.73 -29.25 25.04
N ALA A 17 -15.00 -28.00 24.64
CA ALA A 17 -16.16 -27.66 23.81
C ALA A 17 -16.24 -28.62 22.61
N PRO A 18 -17.44 -29.04 22.18
CA PRO A 18 -17.64 -29.84 20.97
C PRO A 18 -16.84 -29.28 19.79
N ALA A 19 -16.31 -30.14 18.92
CA ALA A 19 -15.53 -29.71 17.75
C ALA A 19 -16.27 -28.66 16.90
N SER A 20 -17.60 -28.77 16.79
CA SER A 20 -18.45 -27.79 16.10
C SER A 20 -18.42 -26.40 16.76
N GLU A 21 -18.42 -26.32 18.10
CA GLU A 21 -18.31 -25.03 18.80
C GLU A 21 -16.92 -24.41 18.62
N GLN A 22 -15.87 -25.23 18.57
CA GLN A 22 -14.51 -24.77 18.30
C GLN A 22 -14.37 -24.21 16.89
N LEU A 23 -14.97 -24.87 15.88
CA LEU A 23 -15.00 -24.39 14.50
C LEU A 23 -15.77 -23.08 14.38
N ASN A 24 -16.97 -22.99 14.96
CA ASN A 24 -17.74 -21.76 14.97
C ASN A 24 -16.98 -20.59 15.62
N ASN A 25 -16.24 -20.86 16.70
CA ASN A 25 -15.41 -19.83 17.32
C ASN A 25 -14.24 -19.38 16.42
N LEU A 26 -13.66 -20.30 15.66
CA LEU A 26 -12.59 -19.97 14.71
C LEU A 26 -13.12 -19.15 13.52
N GLU A 27 -14.29 -19.49 12.99
CA GLU A 27 -14.98 -18.72 11.94
C GLU A 27 -15.25 -17.29 12.40
N GLN A 28 -15.86 -17.11 13.58
CA GLN A 28 -16.13 -15.78 14.14
C GLN A 28 -14.85 -14.94 14.32
N ARG A 29 -13.74 -15.58 14.73
CA ARG A 29 -12.45 -14.89 14.84
C ARG A 29 -11.89 -14.49 13.48
N LEU A 30 -12.07 -15.33 12.46
CA LEU A 30 -11.63 -15.03 11.10
C LEU A 30 -12.42 -13.86 10.51
N ASP A 31 -13.73 -13.85 10.69
CA ASP A 31 -14.61 -12.74 10.25
C ASP A 31 -14.24 -11.44 10.96
N SER A 32 -13.99 -11.51 12.27
CA SER A 32 -13.58 -10.35 13.07
C SER A 32 -12.22 -9.82 12.59
N LEU A 33 -11.25 -10.71 12.37
CA LEU A 33 -9.93 -10.33 11.84
C LEU A 33 -10.02 -9.66 10.46
N GLN A 34 -10.87 -10.19 9.58
CA GLN A 34 -11.09 -9.63 8.26
C GLN A 34 -11.72 -8.24 8.34
N SER A 35 -12.77 -8.09 9.15
CA SER A 35 -13.46 -6.81 9.37
C SER A 35 -12.52 -5.76 9.96
N ASP A 36 -11.76 -6.11 10.98
CA ASP A 36 -10.80 -5.20 11.63
C ASP A 36 -9.70 -4.77 10.66
N TRP A 37 -9.16 -5.71 9.88
CA TRP A 37 -8.15 -5.41 8.88
C TRP A 37 -8.69 -4.46 7.79
N LEU A 38 -9.89 -4.71 7.29
CA LEU A 38 -10.53 -3.90 6.25
C LEU A 38 -10.84 -2.48 6.76
N SER A 39 -11.36 -2.37 7.98
CA SER A 39 -11.61 -1.10 8.65
C SER A 39 -10.32 -0.28 8.85
N ASN A 40 -9.25 -0.94 9.31
CA ASN A 40 -7.94 -0.31 9.47
C ASN A 40 -7.38 0.16 8.13
N LEU A 41 -7.47 -0.66 7.07
CA LEU A 41 -7.02 -0.28 5.74
C LEU A 41 -7.80 0.91 5.21
N ASN A 42 -9.13 0.91 5.37
CA ASN A 42 -9.98 2.02 4.96
C ASN A 42 -9.61 3.32 5.68
N SER A 43 -9.45 3.25 7.01
CA SER A 43 -9.05 4.39 7.85
C SER A 43 -7.69 4.98 7.42
N LEU A 44 -6.72 4.12 7.09
CA LEU A 44 -5.43 4.57 6.61
C LEU A 44 -5.50 5.23 5.23
N LEU A 45 -6.37 4.74 4.33
CA LEU A 45 -6.47 5.27 2.97
C LEU A 45 -7.37 6.52 2.87
N ASP A 46 -8.34 6.66 3.77
CA ASP A 46 -9.24 7.84 3.89
C ASP A 46 -8.64 8.97 4.74
N ASP A 47 -7.34 8.89 5.06
CA ASP A 47 -6.65 9.96 5.79
C ASP A 47 -6.63 11.26 4.93
N PRO A 48 -7.16 12.39 5.44
CA PRO A 48 -7.21 13.66 4.70
C PRO A 48 -5.85 14.24 4.32
N PHE A 49 -4.76 13.77 4.94
CA PHE A 49 -3.39 14.16 4.59
C PHE A 49 -2.82 13.39 3.39
N ILE A 50 -3.50 12.34 2.93
CA ILE A 50 -3.07 11.56 1.77
C ILE A 50 -3.49 12.25 0.47
N ASN A 51 -2.50 12.59 -0.36
CA ASN A 51 -2.75 13.12 -1.70
C ASN A 51 -2.82 11.99 -2.74
N LEU A 52 -4.04 11.50 -3.01
CA LEU A 52 -4.28 10.51 -4.07
C LEU A 52 -3.94 11.03 -5.49
N GLY A 53 -3.77 12.35 -5.67
CA GLY A 53 -3.34 12.94 -6.94
C GLY A 53 -1.91 12.56 -7.36
N LEU A 54 -1.12 11.98 -6.45
CA LEU A 54 0.22 11.47 -6.75
C LEU A 54 0.21 10.07 -7.39
N LEU A 55 -0.94 9.39 -7.37
CA LEU A 55 -1.14 8.14 -8.09
C LEU A 55 -1.51 8.41 -9.56
N LYS A 56 -1.39 7.37 -10.40
CA LYS A 56 -2.00 7.42 -11.73
C LYS A 56 -3.53 7.52 -11.60
N PRO A 57 -4.24 8.20 -12.53
CA PRO A 57 -5.69 8.41 -12.43
C PRO A 57 -6.49 7.12 -12.17
N ASN A 58 -6.18 6.04 -12.90
CA ASN A 58 -6.85 4.74 -12.72
C ASN A 58 -6.61 4.15 -11.33
N GLN A 59 -5.39 4.28 -10.78
CA GLN A 59 -5.06 3.80 -9.44
C GLN A 59 -5.76 4.63 -8.37
N ALA A 60 -5.76 5.96 -8.51
CA ALA A 60 -6.47 6.84 -7.60
C ALA A 60 -7.97 6.53 -7.55
N GLN A 61 -8.58 6.20 -8.70
CA GLN A 61 -9.99 5.83 -8.75
C GLN A 61 -10.25 4.52 -8.00
N LEU A 62 -9.43 3.47 -8.20
CA LEU A 62 -9.58 2.21 -7.47
C LEU A 62 -9.51 2.39 -5.94
N ILE A 63 -8.66 3.30 -5.46
CA ILE A 63 -8.59 3.61 -4.02
C ILE A 63 -9.85 4.36 -3.55
N ARG A 64 -10.37 5.30 -4.33
CA ARG A 64 -11.62 6.00 -3.99
C ARG A 64 -12.81 5.07 -3.96
N ASP A 65 -12.92 4.17 -4.94
CA ASP A 65 -14.00 3.18 -5.01
C ASP A 65 -13.93 2.27 -3.77
N PHE A 66 -12.72 1.81 -3.40
CA PHE A 66 -12.52 1.05 -2.17
C PHE A 66 -12.92 1.82 -0.90
N ILE A 67 -12.52 3.10 -0.77
CA ILE A 67 -12.88 3.94 0.39
C ILE A 67 -14.40 4.13 0.49
N GLN A 68 -15.07 4.26 -0.66
CA GLN A 68 -16.51 4.49 -0.73
C GLN A 68 -17.31 3.20 -0.43
N ASP A 69 -16.93 2.09 -1.06
CA ASP A 69 -17.66 0.82 -0.96
C ASP A 69 -17.29 0.07 0.32
N GLY A 70 -16.10 0.33 0.88
CA GLY A 70 -15.58 -0.34 2.07
C GLY A 70 -15.32 -1.83 1.85
N GLN A 71 -15.21 -2.27 0.59
CA GLN A 71 -15.01 -3.67 0.22
C GLN A 71 -13.83 -3.82 -0.74
N LEU A 72 -13.14 -4.96 -0.65
CA LEU A 72 -12.08 -5.28 -1.59
C LEU A 72 -12.63 -5.45 -3.01
N PRO A 73 -11.92 -4.99 -4.04
CA PRO A 73 -12.33 -5.20 -5.42
C PRO A 73 -12.33 -6.68 -5.78
N GLU A 74 -13.34 -7.12 -6.53
CA GLU A 74 -13.42 -8.45 -7.12
C GLU A 74 -13.38 -8.36 -8.66
N PRO A 75 -12.39 -8.97 -9.34
CA PRO A 75 -11.24 -9.69 -8.77
C PRO A 75 -10.24 -8.74 -8.12
N LEU A 76 -9.53 -9.25 -7.10
CA LEU A 76 -8.42 -8.52 -6.49
C LEU A 76 -7.25 -8.46 -7.49
N ASP A 77 -7.11 -7.34 -8.18
CA ASP A 77 -6.04 -7.12 -9.15
C ASP A 77 -4.77 -6.55 -8.48
N SER A 78 -3.63 -6.94 -9.04
CA SER A 78 -2.31 -6.37 -8.78
C SER A 78 -2.26 -4.85 -8.82
N THR A 79 -3.06 -4.20 -9.68
CA THR A 79 -3.11 -2.74 -9.79
C THR A 79 -3.60 -2.10 -8.49
N PHE A 80 -4.64 -2.67 -7.86
CA PHE A 80 -5.15 -2.18 -6.57
C PHE A 80 -4.11 -2.36 -5.47
N ILE A 81 -3.51 -3.55 -5.38
CA ILE A 81 -2.46 -3.86 -4.39
C ILE A 81 -1.28 -2.87 -4.52
N GLN A 82 -0.85 -2.59 -5.74
CA GLN A 82 0.20 -1.61 -6.00
C GLN A 82 -0.21 -0.19 -5.58
N ALA A 83 -1.45 0.21 -5.87
CA ALA A 83 -1.97 1.52 -5.49
C ALA A 83 -1.98 1.70 -3.96
N VAL A 84 -2.49 0.71 -3.23
CA VAL A 84 -2.50 0.70 -1.76
C VAL A 84 -1.09 0.82 -1.20
N ASN A 85 -0.16 -0.04 -1.67
CA ASN A 85 1.22 -0.02 -1.21
C ASN A 85 1.91 1.33 -1.46
N GLN A 86 1.64 1.97 -2.61
CA GLN A 86 2.19 3.28 -2.93
C GLN A 86 1.67 4.36 -1.99
N VAL A 87 0.37 4.37 -1.72
CA VAL A 87 -0.25 5.32 -0.79
C VAL A 87 0.32 5.16 0.62
N LEU A 88 0.34 3.93 1.13
CA LEU A 88 0.85 3.64 2.47
C LEU A 88 2.37 3.85 2.61
N ALA A 89 3.13 3.79 1.50
CA ALA A 89 4.53 4.15 1.50
C ALA A 89 4.77 5.66 1.72
N GLY A 90 3.74 6.49 1.52
CA GLY A 90 3.83 7.95 1.61
C GLY A 90 4.53 8.54 0.39
N LEU A 91 3.79 8.74 -0.70
CA LEU A 91 4.33 9.34 -1.92
C LEU A 91 4.77 10.78 -1.68
N GLU A 92 5.89 11.16 -2.30
CA GLU A 92 6.46 12.50 -2.21
C GLU A 92 6.28 13.24 -3.53
N GLU A 93 5.62 14.40 -3.48
CA GLU A 93 5.50 15.28 -4.62
C GLU A 93 6.81 16.04 -4.88
N LEU A 94 7.25 16.07 -6.14
CA LEU A 94 8.36 16.90 -6.61
C LEU A 94 7.88 17.73 -7.80
N ARG A 95 7.71 19.04 -7.60
CA ARG A 95 7.37 19.96 -8.68
C ARG A 95 8.61 20.52 -9.36
N ILE A 96 8.59 20.54 -10.68
CA ILE A 96 9.60 21.18 -11.52
C ILE A 96 8.89 22.23 -12.37
N ASN A 97 9.35 23.48 -12.29
CA ASN A 97 8.81 24.54 -13.11
C ASN A 97 9.29 24.39 -14.57
N SER A 98 8.41 24.56 -15.57
CA SER A 98 8.78 24.48 -16.99
C SER A 98 9.94 25.39 -17.39
N ILE A 99 10.02 26.61 -16.84
CA ILE A 99 11.13 27.54 -17.11
C ILE A 99 12.43 26.99 -16.54
N GLU A 100 12.42 26.44 -15.32
CA GLU A 100 13.59 25.80 -14.71
C GLU A 100 14.04 24.58 -15.53
N LEU A 101 13.09 23.76 -15.99
CA LEU A 101 13.37 22.61 -16.83
C LEU A 101 14.04 23.03 -18.15
N ILE A 102 13.44 23.97 -18.88
CA ILE A 102 14.02 24.50 -20.14
C ILE A 102 15.41 25.09 -19.89
N ASN A 103 15.59 25.78 -18.76
CA ASN A 103 16.86 26.35 -18.36
C ASN A 103 17.92 25.28 -18.10
N ALA A 104 17.57 24.21 -17.38
CA ALA A 104 18.46 23.10 -17.10
C ALA A 104 18.87 22.36 -18.38
N LEU A 105 17.95 22.24 -19.34
CA LEU A 105 18.18 21.55 -20.61
C LEU A 105 18.96 22.37 -21.65
N GLY A 106 19.29 23.64 -21.39
CA GLY A 106 20.18 24.43 -22.24
C GLY A 106 19.57 25.65 -22.94
N LYS A 107 18.35 26.07 -22.57
CA LYS A 107 17.75 27.36 -23.00
C LYS A 107 17.66 27.54 -24.53
N GLY A 108 17.49 26.46 -25.30
CA GLY A 108 17.34 26.54 -26.76
C GLY A 108 18.65 26.62 -27.55
N LEU A 109 19.80 26.41 -26.91
CA LEU A 109 21.08 26.24 -27.61
C LEU A 109 21.14 24.86 -28.30
N PRO A 110 21.86 24.72 -29.44
CA PRO A 110 22.11 23.42 -30.04
C PRO A 110 22.83 22.49 -29.04
N GLN A 111 22.24 21.33 -28.81
CA GLN A 111 22.74 20.30 -27.91
C GLN A 111 22.59 18.95 -28.60
N SER A 112 23.54 18.06 -28.37
CA SER A 112 23.40 16.64 -28.72
C SER A 112 22.36 15.97 -27.82
N ARG A 113 21.83 14.82 -28.27
CA ARG A 113 20.93 13.98 -27.48
C ARG A 113 21.54 13.64 -26.11
N ASP A 114 22.83 13.31 -26.08
CA ASP A 114 23.49 12.82 -24.87
C ASP A 114 23.69 13.95 -23.85
N GLU A 115 24.03 15.17 -24.30
CA GLU A 115 24.11 16.34 -23.42
C GLU A 115 22.77 16.68 -22.77
N VAL A 116 21.66 16.57 -23.51
CA VAL A 116 20.31 16.82 -22.96
C VAL A 116 19.96 15.77 -21.89
N ALA A 117 20.24 14.49 -22.16
CA ALA A 117 19.98 13.41 -21.21
C ALA A 117 20.83 13.57 -19.93
N GLU A 118 22.12 13.88 -20.06
CA GLU A 118 23.01 14.11 -18.92
C GLU A 118 22.53 15.30 -18.06
N ARG A 119 22.13 16.40 -18.70
CA ARG A 119 21.58 17.58 -18.01
C ARG A 119 20.31 17.26 -17.25
N PHE A 120 19.40 16.48 -17.86
CA PHE A 120 18.16 16.07 -17.21
C PHE A 120 18.42 15.18 -16.00
N ASN A 121 19.28 14.16 -16.15
CA ASN A 121 19.65 13.28 -15.04
C ASN A 121 20.28 14.07 -13.89
N ARG A 122 21.20 14.99 -14.19
CA ARG A 122 21.81 15.85 -13.16
C ARG A 122 20.79 16.75 -12.45
N LEU A 123 19.78 17.25 -13.16
CA LEU A 123 18.68 17.99 -12.55
C LEU A 123 17.91 17.09 -11.58
N LEU A 124 17.54 15.88 -12.02
CA LEU A 124 16.84 14.90 -11.18
C LEU A 124 17.65 14.51 -9.95
N ASP A 125 18.95 14.20 -10.09
CA ASP A 125 19.83 13.83 -8.99
C ASP A 125 19.89 14.93 -7.93
N LYS A 126 19.97 16.19 -8.38
CA LYS A 126 19.97 17.35 -7.49
C LYS A 126 18.65 17.52 -6.75
N LEU A 127 17.52 17.36 -7.45
CA LEU A 127 16.18 17.54 -6.87
C LEU A 127 15.74 16.37 -5.99
N CYS A 128 16.21 15.16 -6.30
CA CYS A 128 15.91 13.94 -5.55
C CYS A 128 16.93 13.64 -4.44
N GLN A 129 17.91 14.53 -4.22
CA GLN A 129 18.95 14.32 -3.22
C GLN A 129 18.33 14.15 -1.82
N GLY A 130 18.64 13.02 -1.17
CA GLY A 130 18.12 12.70 0.16
C GLY A 130 16.67 12.21 0.22
N LYS A 131 16.01 12.04 -0.92
CA LYS A 131 14.65 11.47 -1.03
C LYS A 131 14.70 9.98 -1.35
N ASP A 132 13.64 9.26 -0.99
CA ASP A 132 13.43 7.89 -1.49
C ASP A 132 12.85 7.93 -2.90
N ILE A 133 13.69 7.61 -3.89
CA ILE A 133 13.36 7.67 -5.32
C ILE A 133 12.09 6.87 -5.65
N ASN A 134 11.80 5.78 -4.93
CA ASN A 134 10.62 4.96 -5.21
C ASN A 134 9.30 5.68 -4.87
N LYS A 135 9.36 6.64 -3.94
CA LYS A 135 8.21 7.42 -3.45
C LYS A 135 8.01 8.72 -4.21
N VAL A 136 9.05 9.22 -4.88
CA VAL A 136 8.99 10.49 -5.61
C VAL A 136 8.03 10.41 -6.80
N ARG A 137 7.20 11.43 -6.96
CA ARG A 137 6.31 11.66 -8.11
C ARG A 137 6.57 13.05 -8.65
N ILE A 138 7.10 13.10 -9.87
CA ILE A 138 7.53 14.34 -10.51
C ILE A 138 6.36 14.94 -11.29
N ILE A 139 6.07 16.21 -11.01
CA ILE A 139 5.05 17.01 -11.70
C ILE A 139 5.77 18.19 -12.36
N ILE A 140 5.46 18.44 -13.64
CA ILE A 140 6.02 19.58 -14.37
C ILE A 140 4.90 20.60 -14.55
N ASP A 141 5.08 21.80 -13.98
CA ASP A 141 4.15 22.94 -14.06
C ASP A 141 4.40 23.80 -15.30
#